data_AF-A0A4R9LQC1-F1
#
_entry.id   AF-A0A4R9LQC1-F1
#
_cell.length_a   1.000
_cell.length_b   1.000
_cell.length_c   1.000
_cell.angle_alpha   90.00
_cell.angle_beta   90.00
_cell.angle_gamma   90.00
#
_symmetry.space_group_name_H-M   'P 1'
#
loop_
_entity.id
_entity.type
_entity.pdbx_description
1 polymer ?
#
loop_
_entity_poly.entity_id
_entity_poly.type
_entity_poly.pdbx_seq_one_letter_code
_entity_poly.pdbx_strand_id
1 'polypeptide(L)'
;MKIINKLSLLFTTITAAILLGFAGITYYSADKNRESEFYKSLRKEAITKANIFFTAKVDAKVLQAIYINNRKILNEVEVAIYDTSANLLYHDAIEIDLVKETDQMFGDINSKGEITFYEEKRQVVGLLFPFNGKNYIVTATAYDQYGYDKLENLNKTMLIVFMASILMIYFAGRFFSKKALLPVSKIVKRVKKINASNLDLRLSSTGKDELSELANTFNETLDRLQSSFENQKHFVSNISHELNTPLAAVIIELELTLSKNDLEIKGYQSVINDVLHDARKLSKLVKNLFDFSKASYDPGRISFREIRLDEILLDAQEHVVRLYSNYKIRIGYGEEKIREGIIINGNEYLLRTAFMNLMENACKFSGDACCTVLISFRNEGTILNFIDTGIGINEEDLGNIFNPFYRGTNYAFAEGNGIGLTLVKKIIELHKGRISVSSTVNQGSNFSVDFSIY
;
A
#
# COMPACT_ATOMS: atom_id res chain seq x y z
N MET A 1 -3.00 13.57 -17.15
CA MET A 1 -3.83 14.43 -16.27
C MET A 1 -3.48 14.19 -14.81
N LYS A 2 -3.46 15.22 -13.95
CA LYS A 2 -3.30 15.04 -12.49
C LYS A 2 -4.45 14.18 -11.95
N ILE A 3 -4.19 13.29 -10.99
CA ILE A 3 -5.19 12.38 -10.37
C ILE A 3 -6.48 13.11 -9.97
N ILE A 4 -6.35 14.33 -9.43
CA ILE A 4 -7.47 15.19 -9.07
C ILE A 4 -8.46 15.39 -10.24
N ASN A 5 -7.96 15.72 -11.43
CA ASN A 5 -8.82 15.98 -12.59
C ASN A 5 -9.51 14.70 -13.07
N LYS A 6 -8.84 13.54 -12.97
CA LYS A 6 -9.42 12.25 -13.37
C LYS A 6 -10.56 11.86 -12.43
N LEU A 7 -10.36 12.00 -11.12
CA LEU A 7 -11.39 11.72 -10.10
C LEU A 7 -12.60 12.65 -10.24
N SER A 8 -12.37 13.96 -10.35
CA SER A 8 -13.48 14.93 -10.49
C SER A 8 -14.31 14.66 -11.74
N LEU A 9 -13.67 14.31 -12.87
CA LEU A 9 -14.38 14.00 -14.12
C LEU A 9 -15.14 12.68 -14.03
N LEU A 10 -14.55 11.64 -13.41
CA LEU A 10 -15.22 10.36 -13.18
C LEU A 10 -16.49 10.53 -12.34
N PHE A 11 -16.39 11.20 -11.19
CA PHE A 11 -17.56 11.48 -10.33
C PHE A 11 -18.62 12.29 -11.06
N THR A 12 -18.22 13.35 -11.77
CA THR A 12 -19.17 14.17 -12.55
C THR A 12 -19.90 13.33 -13.60
N THR A 13 -19.20 12.42 -14.27
CA THR A 13 -19.77 11.56 -15.32
C THR A 13 -20.76 10.54 -14.75
N ILE A 14 -20.39 9.87 -13.66
CA ILE A 14 -21.26 8.89 -12.99
C ILE A 14 -22.53 9.59 -12.48
N THR A 15 -22.39 10.72 -11.80
CA THR A 15 -23.54 11.45 -11.28
C THR A 15 -24.41 12.02 -12.40
N ALA A 16 -23.83 12.50 -13.51
CA ALA A 16 -24.59 12.93 -14.68
C ALA A 16 -25.43 11.77 -15.26
N ALA A 17 -24.87 10.56 -15.36
CA ALA A 17 -25.61 9.39 -15.84
C ALA A 17 -26.79 9.03 -14.92
N ILE A 18 -26.58 9.08 -13.60
CA ILE A 18 -27.65 8.84 -12.61
C ILE A 18 -28.75 9.91 -12.73
N LEU A 19 -28.38 11.19 -12.86
CA LEU A 19 -29.34 12.28 -13.02
C LEU A 19 -30.13 12.17 -14.33
N LEU A 20 -29.51 11.74 -15.43
CA LEU A 20 -30.20 11.47 -16.69
C LEU A 20 -31.20 10.32 -16.54
N GLY A 21 -30.82 9.23 -15.88
CA GLY A 21 -31.72 8.12 -15.59
C GLY A 21 -32.93 8.56 -14.76
N PHE A 22 -32.68 9.33 -13.70
CA PHE A 22 -33.75 9.89 -12.87
C PHE A 22 -34.68 10.84 -13.63
N ALA A 23 -34.12 11.74 -14.46
CA ALA A 23 -34.89 12.64 -15.31
C ALA A 23 -35.76 11.87 -16.30
N GLY A 24 -35.22 10.83 -16.95
CA GLY A 24 -35.98 9.97 -17.86
C GLY A 24 -37.14 9.24 -17.19
N ILE A 25 -36.90 8.64 -16.01
CA ILE A 25 -37.97 7.97 -15.22
C ILE A 25 -39.05 8.97 -14.82
N THR A 26 -38.65 10.16 -14.38
CA THR A 26 -39.60 11.20 -13.94
C THR A 26 -40.43 11.72 -15.12
N TYR A 27 -39.82 11.92 -16.29
CA TYR A 27 -40.53 12.31 -17.51
C TYR A 27 -41.52 11.23 -17.96
N TYR A 28 -41.09 9.96 -18.00
CA TYR A 28 -41.95 8.84 -18.34
C TYR A 28 -43.14 8.70 -17.38
N SER A 29 -42.89 8.84 -16.07
CA SER A 29 -43.93 8.83 -15.05
C SER A 29 -44.91 9.99 -15.24
N ALA A 30 -44.41 11.20 -15.52
CA ALA A 30 -45.25 12.37 -15.77
C ALA A 30 -46.13 12.22 -17.01
N ASP A 31 -45.59 11.65 -18.11
CA ASP A 31 -46.37 11.40 -19.33
C ASP A 31 -47.47 10.33 -19.10
N LYS A 32 -47.15 9.26 -18.37
CA LYS A 32 -48.15 8.25 -18.00
C LYS A 32 -49.23 8.80 -17.07
N ASN A 33 -48.85 9.64 -16.11
CA ASN A 33 -49.81 10.29 -15.23
C ASN A 33 -50.71 11.26 -16.00
N ARG A 34 -50.13 12.08 -16.89
CA ARG A 34 -50.86 12.96 -17.81
C ARG A 34 -51.89 12.17 -18.63
N GLU A 35 -51.46 11.11 -19.30
CA GLU A 35 -52.32 10.26 -20.12
C GLU A 35 -53.53 9.75 -19.32
N SER A 36 -53.28 9.21 -18.11
CA SER A 36 -54.34 8.70 -17.24
C SER A 36 -55.30 9.80 -16.75
N GLU A 37 -54.77 10.95 -16.34
CA GLU A 37 -55.58 12.08 -15.88
C GLU A 37 -56.46 12.64 -17.00
N PHE A 38 -55.93 12.72 -18.23
CA PHE A 38 -56.69 13.23 -19.36
C PHE A 38 -57.84 12.29 -19.76
N TYR A 39 -57.62 10.97 -19.79
CA TYR A 39 -58.72 10.01 -20.01
C TYR A 39 -59.82 10.12 -18.95
N LYS A 40 -59.45 10.32 -17.67
CA LYS A 40 -60.44 10.57 -16.61
C LYS A 40 -61.21 11.87 -16.83
N SER A 41 -60.55 12.91 -17.35
CA SER A 41 -61.19 14.19 -17.70
C SER A 41 -62.17 14.03 -18.86
N LEU A 42 -61.77 13.36 -19.93
CA LEU A 42 -62.63 13.05 -21.08
C LEU A 42 -63.88 12.28 -20.66
N ARG A 43 -63.72 11.26 -19.81
CA ARG A 43 -64.85 10.50 -19.27
C ARG A 43 -65.83 11.40 -18.49
N LYS A 44 -65.31 12.31 -17.65
CA LYS A 44 -66.15 13.24 -16.88
C LYS A 44 -66.92 14.17 -17.82
N GLU A 45 -66.27 14.69 -18.86
CA GLU A 45 -66.91 15.54 -19.86
C GLU A 45 -67.99 14.78 -20.64
N ALA A 46 -67.71 13.56 -21.09
CA ALA A 46 -68.66 12.67 -21.75
C ALA A 46 -69.93 12.46 -20.91
N ILE A 47 -69.77 12.07 -19.64
CA ILE A 47 -70.88 11.84 -18.70
C ILE A 47 -71.64 13.15 -18.43
N THR A 48 -70.93 14.26 -18.29
CA THR A 48 -71.55 15.57 -18.00
C THR A 48 -72.41 16.03 -19.16
N LYS A 49 -71.89 15.98 -20.40
CA LYS A 49 -72.67 16.33 -21.59
C LYS A 49 -73.85 15.39 -21.82
N ALA A 50 -73.67 14.09 -21.62
CA ALA A 50 -74.77 13.12 -21.68
C ALA A 50 -75.87 13.42 -20.64
N ASN A 51 -75.48 13.74 -19.39
CA ASN A 51 -76.44 14.13 -18.35
C ASN A 51 -77.19 15.42 -18.71
N ILE A 52 -76.52 16.43 -19.25
CA ILE A 52 -77.16 17.69 -19.69
C ILE A 52 -78.15 17.42 -20.83
N PHE A 53 -77.76 16.60 -21.82
CA PHE A 53 -78.62 16.24 -22.94
C PHE A 53 -79.87 15.47 -22.50
N PHE A 54 -79.70 14.40 -21.73
CA PHE A 54 -80.80 13.50 -21.35
C PHE A 54 -81.65 14.01 -20.17
N THR A 55 -81.01 14.57 -19.13
CA THR A 55 -81.71 14.97 -17.89
C THR A 55 -82.23 16.39 -17.98
N ALA A 56 -81.39 17.35 -18.40
CA ALA A 56 -81.79 18.75 -18.50
C ALA A 56 -82.54 19.09 -19.81
N LYS A 57 -82.58 18.15 -20.77
CA LYS A 57 -83.28 18.28 -22.06
C LYS A 57 -82.94 19.57 -22.81
N VAL A 58 -81.68 20.00 -22.71
CA VAL A 58 -81.19 21.17 -23.44
C VAL A 58 -81.21 20.86 -24.94
N ASP A 59 -81.72 21.80 -25.74
CA ASP A 59 -81.76 21.66 -27.19
C ASP A 59 -80.33 21.46 -27.74
N ALA A 60 -80.17 20.47 -28.63
CA ALA A 60 -78.91 20.15 -29.29
C ALA A 60 -78.26 21.38 -29.95
N LYS A 61 -79.06 22.29 -30.52
CA LYS A 61 -78.57 23.53 -31.14
C LYS A 61 -77.90 24.47 -30.15
N VAL A 62 -78.37 24.50 -28.90
CA VAL A 62 -77.79 25.34 -27.84
C VAL A 62 -76.45 24.77 -27.39
N LEU A 63 -76.37 23.45 -27.18
CA LEU A 63 -75.11 22.79 -26.81
C LEU A 63 -74.06 22.91 -27.93
N GLN A 64 -74.49 22.78 -29.19
CA GLN A 64 -73.63 22.98 -30.35
C GLN A 64 -73.10 24.43 -30.43
N ALA A 65 -73.95 25.43 -30.17
CA ALA A 65 -73.51 26.83 -30.14
C ALA A 65 -72.47 27.09 -29.03
N ILE A 66 -72.64 26.47 -27.86
CA ILE A 66 -71.66 26.52 -26.76
C ILE A 66 -70.34 25.90 -27.21
N TYR A 67 -70.36 24.71 -27.81
CA TYR A 67 -69.16 24.04 -28.31
C TYR A 67 -68.43 24.88 -29.39
N ILE A 68 -69.15 25.40 -30.39
CA ILE A 68 -68.54 26.20 -31.47
C ILE A 68 -67.89 27.48 -30.91
N ASN A 69 -68.51 28.11 -29.92
CA ASN A 69 -67.96 29.31 -29.30
C ASN A 69 -66.74 28.97 -28.42
N ASN A 70 -66.82 27.93 -27.61
CA ASN A 70 -65.74 27.52 -26.72
C ASN A 70 -64.53 26.99 -27.50
N ARG A 71 -64.73 26.22 -28.57
CA ARG A 71 -63.65 25.68 -29.41
C ARG A 71 -62.73 26.75 -30.02
N LYS A 72 -63.22 27.99 -30.17
CA LYS A 72 -62.39 29.12 -30.66
C LYS A 72 -61.42 29.65 -29.61
N ILE A 73 -61.66 29.38 -28.34
CA ILE A 73 -60.94 29.93 -27.19
C ILE A 73 -60.18 28.83 -26.44
N LEU A 74 -60.76 27.64 -26.36
CA LEU A 74 -60.26 26.47 -25.64
C LEU A 74 -60.31 25.24 -26.56
N ASN A 75 -59.45 24.25 -26.30
CA ASN A 75 -59.60 22.93 -26.92
C ASN A 75 -60.77 22.19 -26.24
N GLU A 76 -61.98 22.52 -26.66
CA GLU A 76 -63.22 21.94 -26.13
C GLU A 76 -63.32 20.45 -26.47
N VAL A 77 -63.77 19.64 -25.50
CA VAL A 77 -64.04 18.22 -25.72
C VAL A 77 -65.24 18.08 -26.64
N GLU A 78 -65.04 17.29 -27.70
CA GLU A 78 -66.08 16.92 -28.64
C GLU A 78 -66.73 15.62 -28.19
N VAL A 79 -68.05 15.65 -28.06
CA VAL A 79 -68.87 14.53 -27.60
C VAL A 79 -69.93 14.21 -28.64
N ALA A 80 -70.11 12.93 -28.89
CA ALA A 80 -71.23 12.40 -29.65
C ALA A 80 -71.98 11.34 -28.82
N ILE A 81 -73.29 11.27 -29.02
CA ILE A 81 -74.20 10.36 -28.33
C ILE A 81 -74.97 9.58 -29.38
N TYR A 82 -74.96 8.26 -29.24
CA TYR A 82 -75.62 7.32 -30.13
C TYR A 82 -76.58 6.44 -29.33
N ASP A 83 -77.60 5.91 -30.00
CA ASP A 83 -78.32 4.74 -29.47
C ASP A 83 -77.50 3.45 -29.65
N THR A 84 -77.94 2.35 -29.04
CA THR A 84 -77.27 1.04 -29.18
C THR A 84 -77.34 0.45 -30.59
N SER A 85 -78.14 1.04 -31.48
CA SER A 85 -78.25 0.68 -32.90
C SER A 85 -77.36 1.57 -33.79
N ALA A 86 -76.44 2.34 -33.18
CA ALA A 86 -75.52 3.28 -33.84
C ALA A 86 -76.21 4.46 -34.55
N ASN A 87 -77.46 4.80 -34.19
CA ASN A 87 -78.09 6.02 -34.68
C ASN A 87 -77.61 7.22 -33.86
N LEU A 88 -77.12 8.26 -34.55
CA LEU A 88 -76.65 9.50 -33.94
C LEU A 88 -77.83 10.27 -33.31
N LEU A 89 -77.76 10.51 -32.00
CA LEU A 89 -78.73 11.30 -31.24
C LEU A 89 -78.27 12.73 -31.01
N TYR A 90 -76.96 12.92 -30.83
CA TYR A 90 -76.35 14.23 -30.56
C TYR A 90 -74.88 14.22 -30.99
N HIS A 91 -74.41 15.34 -31.56
CA HIS A 91 -72.99 15.54 -31.82
C HIS A 91 -72.64 17.02 -31.66
N ASP A 92 -71.57 17.32 -30.93
CA ASP A 92 -71.04 18.68 -30.79
C ASP A 92 -70.59 19.32 -32.12
N ALA A 93 -70.14 18.52 -33.10
CA ALA A 93 -69.45 18.98 -34.30
C ALA A 93 -69.99 18.34 -35.60
N ILE A 94 -71.31 18.44 -35.83
CA ILE A 94 -72.03 17.85 -36.99
C ILE A 94 -71.35 18.15 -38.37
N GLU A 95 -70.65 19.28 -38.51
CA GLU A 95 -70.00 19.69 -39.77
C GLU A 95 -68.53 19.29 -39.88
N ILE A 96 -67.86 18.97 -38.76
CA ILE A 96 -66.45 18.60 -38.69
C ILE A 96 -66.34 17.45 -37.70
N ASP A 97 -66.82 16.28 -38.13
CA ASP A 97 -66.66 15.01 -37.41
C ASP A 97 -65.17 14.64 -37.41
N LEU A 98 -64.51 14.85 -36.26
CA LEU A 98 -63.07 14.66 -36.11
C LEU A 98 -62.67 13.23 -35.76
N VAL A 99 -63.63 12.40 -35.34
CA VAL A 99 -63.43 10.99 -34.98
C VAL A 99 -64.61 10.21 -35.50
N LYS A 100 -64.40 9.50 -36.62
CA LYS A 100 -65.46 8.67 -37.20
C LYS A 100 -65.64 7.43 -36.35
N GLU A 101 -66.74 7.35 -35.61
CA GLU A 101 -67.07 6.12 -34.90
C GLU A 101 -67.23 4.97 -35.88
N THR A 102 -66.48 3.89 -35.65
CA THR A 102 -66.53 2.68 -36.47
C THR A 102 -67.46 1.64 -35.85
N ASP A 103 -68.02 0.74 -36.67
CA ASP A 103 -68.82 -0.39 -36.17
C ASP A 103 -68.06 -1.23 -35.12
N GLN A 104 -66.74 -1.33 -35.27
CA GLN A 104 -65.87 -1.99 -34.31
C GLN A 104 -65.84 -1.26 -32.96
N MET A 105 -65.78 0.08 -32.98
CA MET A 105 -65.82 0.91 -31.78
C MET A 105 -67.14 0.72 -31.02
N PHE A 106 -68.28 0.71 -31.71
CA PHE A 106 -69.58 0.45 -31.10
C PHE A 106 -69.67 -0.96 -30.49
N GLY A 107 -69.16 -1.98 -31.19
CA GLY A 107 -69.11 -3.36 -30.68
C GLY A 107 -68.21 -3.51 -29.45
N ASP A 108 -67.06 -2.85 -29.45
CA ASP A 108 -66.14 -2.84 -28.31
C ASP A 108 -66.73 -2.11 -27.09
N ILE A 109 -67.40 -0.98 -27.27
CA ILE A 109 -68.09 -0.25 -26.19
C ILE A 109 -69.23 -1.09 -25.60
N ASN A 110 -70.05 -1.70 -26.46
CA ASN A 110 -71.17 -2.53 -26.01
C ASN A 110 -70.72 -3.76 -25.21
N SER A 111 -69.57 -4.34 -25.54
CA SER A 111 -69.04 -5.53 -24.87
C SER A 111 -68.21 -5.24 -23.62
N LYS A 112 -67.36 -4.20 -23.65
CA LYS A 112 -66.43 -3.86 -22.56
C LYS A 112 -66.95 -2.79 -21.61
N GLY A 113 -68.03 -2.09 -21.99
CA GLY A 113 -68.64 -0.99 -21.23
C GLY A 113 -67.89 0.34 -21.35
N GLU A 114 -66.57 0.32 -21.50
CA GLU A 114 -65.73 1.49 -21.71
C GLU A 114 -64.47 1.11 -22.51
N ILE A 115 -64.08 1.98 -23.44
CA ILE A 115 -62.81 1.88 -24.18
C ILE A 115 -62.10 3.21 -24.21
N THR A 116 -60.77 3.14 -24.27
CA THR A 116 -59.88 4.31 -24.39
C THR A 116 -58.78 4.03 -25.39
N PHE A 117 -58.53 4.94 -26.32
CA PHE A 117 -57.46 4.79 -27.29
C PHE A 117 -56.99 6.16 -27.81
N TYR A 118 -55.88 6.13 -28.56
CA TYR A 118 -55.44 7.29 -29.32
C TYR A 118 -55.89 7.18 -30.76
N GLU A 119 -56.39 8.29 -31.29
CA GLU A 119 -56.60 8.47 -32.72
C GLU A 119 -55.75 9.65 -33.19
N GLU A 120 -54.75 9.34 -34.02
CA GLU A 120 -53.65 10.24 -34.37
C GLU A 120 -52.95 10.83 -33.14
N LYS A 121 -53.34 12.05 -32.73
CA LYS A 121 -52.81 12.76 -31.55
C LYS A 121 -53.85 12.99 -30.47
N ARG A 122 -55.10 12.64 -30.73
CA ARG A 122 -56.24 12.84 -29.82
C ARG A 122 -56.46 11.61 -28.98
N GLN A 123 -56.99 11.83 -27.78
CA GLN A 123 -57.44 10.76 -26.91
C GLN A 123 -58.93 10.62 -27.04
N VAL A 124 -59.40 9.39 -27.19
CA VAL A 124 -60.81 9.04 -27.37
C VAL A 124 -61.24 8.16 -26.21
N VAL A 125 -62.39 8.48 -25.63
CA VAL A 125 -63.10 7.65 -24.65
C VAL A 125 -64.46 7.30 -25.23
N GLY A 126 -64.80 6.02 -25.27
CA GLY A 126 -66.14 5.53 -25.57
C GLY A 126 -66.72 4.83 -24.34
N LEU A 127 -67.94 5.13 -23.95
CA LEU A 127 -68.57 4.54 -22.78
C LEU A 127 -70.06 4.28 -22.97
N LEU A 128 -70.56 3.25 -22.27
CA LEU A 128 -71.99 3.01 -22.11
C LEU A 128 -72.57 3.92 -21.03
N PHE A 129 -73.60 4.66 -21.39
CA PHE A 129 -74.32 5.57 -20.52
C PHE A 129 -75.77 5.07 -20.31
N PRO A 130 -76.10 4.53 -19.12
CA PRO A 130 -77.46 4.08 -18.81
C PRO A 130 -78.35 5.28 -18.44
N PHE A 131 -79.50 5.41 -19.10
CA PHE A 131 -80.49 6.44 -18.80
C PHE A 131 -81.92 5.93 -19.01
N ASN A 132 -82.78 6.08 -18.00
CA ASN A 132 -84.19 5.65 -18.01
C ASN A 132 -84.41 4.20 -18.52
N GLY A 133 -83.56 3.26 -18.09
CA GLY A 133 -83.66 1.83 -18.44
C GLY A 133 -83.18 1.47 -19.85
N LYS A 134 -82.60 2.43 -20.59
CA LYS A 134 -81.93 2.19 -21.89
C LYS A 134 -80.45 2.56 -21.78
N ASN A 135 -79.62 1.90 -22.58
CA ASN A 135 -78.20 2.25 -22.71
C ASN A 135 -78.01 3.13 -23.95
N TYR A 136 -77.08 4.07 -23.85
CA TYR A 136 -76.63 4.93 -24.93
C TYR A 136 -75.12 4.84 -25.02
N ILE A 137 -74.57 5.05 -26.21
CA ILE A 137 -73.13 5.10 -26.42
C ILE A 137 -72.72 6.55 -26.44
N VAL A 138 -71.74 6.92 -25.63
CA VAL A 138 -71.19 8.27 -25.57
C VAL A 138 -69.71 8.20 -25.91
N THR A 139 -69.31 8.96 -26.92
CA THR A 139 -67.92 9.11 -27.32
C THR A 139 -67.45 10.51 -26.97
N ALA A 140 -66.21 10.64 -26.52
CA ALA A 140 -65.58 11.92 -26.22
C ALA A 140 -64.15 11.93 -26.74
N THR A 141 -63.78 12.98 -27.47
CA THR A 141 -62.46 13.15 -28.06
C THR A 141 -61.91 14.56 -27.87
N ALA A 142 -60.63 14.66 -27.52
CA ALA A 142 -59.92 15.93 -27.47
C ALA A 142 -58.40 15.77 -27.58
N TYR A 143 -57.71 16.87 -27.87
CA TYR A 143 -56.26 16.96 -27.83
C TYR A 143 -55.79 17.58 -26.51
N ASP A 144 -54.93 16.86 -25.77
CA ASP A 144 -54.39 17.28 -24.47
C ASP A 144 -53.28 18.34 -24.58
N GLN A 145 -53.59 19.48 -25.18
CA GLN A 145 -52.63 20.59 -25.33
C GLN A 145 -52.02 20.99 -23.99
N TYR A 146 -52.87 21.11 -22.95
CA TYR A 146 -52.43 21.54 -21.63
C TYR A 146 -51.46 20.55 -20.98
N GLY A 147 -51.72 19.24 -21.08
CA GLY A 147 -50.80 18.22 -20.58
C GLY A 147 -49.48 18.17 -21.35
N TYR A 148 -49.50 18.33 -22.67
CA TYR A 148 -48.27 18.42 -23.46
C TYR A 148 -47.46 19.69 -23.17
N ASP A 149 -48.10 20.85 -23.00
CA ASP A 149 -47.42 22.09 -22.61
C ASP A 149 -46.76 21.94 -21.22
N LYS A 150 -47.42 21.24 -20.28
CA LYS A 150 -46.83 20.88 -18.99
C LYS A 150 -45.61 19.98 -19.13
N LEU A 151 -45.66 18.95 -19.99
CA LEU A 151 -44.51 18.09 -20.23
C LEU A 151 -43.34 18.85 -20.86
N GLU A 152 -43.61 19.77 -21.79
CA GLU A 152 -42.57 20.61 -22.38
C GLU A 152 -41.90 21.52 -21.33
N ASN A 153 -42.70 22.15 -20.46
CA ASN A 153 -42.20 22.96 -19.36
C ASN A 153 -41.41 22.13 -18.33
N LEU A 154 -41.86 20.92 -18.04
CA LEU A 154 -41.14 19.98 -17.19
C LEU A 154 -39.77 19.64 -17.80
N ASN A 155 -39.72 19.32 -19.10
CA ASN A 155 -38.49 19.02 -19.82
C ASN A 155 -37.50 20.20 -19.81
N LYS A 156 -37.98 21.43 -20.11
CA LYS A 156 -37.14 22.65 -20.04
C LYS A 156 -36.57 22.85 -18.63
N THR A 157 -37.40 22.72 -17.61
CA THR A 157 -36.98 22.88 -16.20
C THR A 157 -35.95 21.81 -15.82
N MET A 158 -36.18 20.55 -16.20
CA MET A 158 -35.24 19.46 -15.97
C MET A 158 -33.89 19.70 -16.65
N LEU A 159 -33.87 20.19 -17.89
CA LEU A 159 -32.63 20.47 -18.62
C LEU A 159 -31.82 21.59 -17.95
N ILE A 160 -32.49 22.66 -17.49
CA ILE A 160 -31.83 23.75 -16.75
C ILE A 160 -31.23 23.22 -15.43
N VAL A 161 -32.01 22.47 -14.65
CA VAL A 161 -31.57 21.89 -13.38
C VAL A 161 -30.41 20.92 -13.58
N PHE A 162 -30.47 20.09 -14.62
CA PHE A 162 -29.42 19.14 -14.99
C PHE A 162 -28.09 19.85 -15.27
N MET A 163 -28.11 20.89 -16.11
CA MET A 163 -26.91 21.67 -16.44
C MET A 163 -26.35 22.39 -15.20
N ALA A 164 -27.21 22.98 -14.37
CA ALA A 164 -26.80 23.62 -13.12
C ALA A 164 -26.17 22.61 -12.14
N SER A 165 -26.76 21.43 -12.00
CA SER A 165 -26.25 20.35 -11.14
C SER A 165 -24.89 19.85 -11.59
N ILE A 166 -24.69 19.62 -12.89
CA ILE A 166 -23.37 19.19 -13.41
C ILE A 166 -22.28 20.19 -13.07
N LEU A 167 -22.54 21.48 -13.31
CA LEU A 167 -21.58 22.55 -12.98
C LEU A 167 -21.24 22.54 -11.49
N MET A 168 -22.25 22.51 -10.63
CA MET A 168 -22.08 22.48 -9.18
C MET A 168 -21.27 21.25 -8.72
N ILE A 169 -21.61 20.06 -9.23
CA ILE A 169 -20.93 18.80 -8.92
C ILE A 169 -19.47 18.83 -9.38
N TYR A 170 -19.19 19.38 -10.56
CA TYR A 170 -17.81 19.50 -11.06
C TYR A 170 -16.93 20.33 -10.11
N PHE A 171 -17.42 21.51 -9.69
CA PHE A 171 -16.70 22.38 -8.77
C PHE A 171 -16.55 21.77 -7.38
N ALA A 172 -17.61 21.18 -6.84
CA ALA A 172 -17.58 20.50 -5.55
C ALA A 172 -16.58 19.32 -5.57
N GLY A 173 -16.67 18.45 -6.59
CA GLY A 173 -15.78 17.32 -6.78
C GLY A 173 -14.31 17.74 -6.86
N ARG A 174 -14.02 18.84 -7.56
CA ARG A 174 -12.66 19.42 -7.63
C ARG A 174 -12.17 19.93 -6.28
N PHE A 175 -13.03 20.61 -5.52
CA PHE A 175 -12.70 21.11 -4.19
C PHE A 175 -12.38 19.97 -3.21
N PHE A 176 -13.26 18.95 -3.10
CA PHE A 176 -13.05 17.80 -2.23
C PHE A 176 -11.83 16.98 -2.63
N SER A 177 -11.65 16.70 -3.93
CA SER A 177 -10.48 15.95 -4.43
C SER A 177 -9.16 16.66 -4.08
N LYS A 178 -9.12 17.99 -4.20
CA LYS A 178 -7.93 18.78 -3.83
C LYS A 178 -7.65 18.69 -2.33
N LYS A 179 -8.68 18.80 -1.48
CA LYS A 179 -8.52 18.73 -0.02
C LYS A 179 -8.06 17.34 0.44
N ALA A 180 -8.67 16.28 -0.10
CA ALA A 180 -8.34 14.89 0.24
C ALA A 180 -6.92 14.48 -0.18
N LEU A 181 -6.43 14.93 -1.34
CA LEU A 181 -5.11 14.55 -1.87
C LEU A 181 -3.97 15.51 -1.47
N LEU A 182 -4.27 16.59 -0.75
CA LEU A 182 -3.26 17.54 -0.29
C LEU A 182 -2.21 16.92 0.66
N PRO A 183 -2.58 16.07 1.64
CA PRO A 183 -1.60 15.37 2.49
C PRO A 183 -0.64 14.49 1.68
N VAL A 184 -1.18 13.72 0.72
CA VAL A 184 -0.37 12.86 -0.17
C VAL A 184 0.65 13.69 -0.96
N SER A 185 0.22 14.83 -1.52
CA SER A 185 1.16 15.71 -2.24
C SER A 185 2.23 16.30 -1.32
N LYS A 186 1.95 16.54 -0.04
CA LYS A 186 2.95 17.00 0.93
C LYS A 186 3.98 15.91 1.23
N ILE A 187 3.53 14.66 1.43
CA ILE A 187 4.41 13.51 1.63
C ILE A 187 5.35 13.34 0.44
N VAL A 188 4.81 13.28 -0.78
CA VAL A 188 5.64 13.13 -2.00
C VAL A 188 6.68 14.25 -2.14
N LYS A 189 6.31 15.50 -1.82
CA LYS A 189 7.25 16.62 -1.83
C LYS A 189 8.34 16.51 -0.77
N ARG A 190 8.02 16.00 0.42
CA ARG A 190 9.01 15.77 1.48
C ARG A 190 9.94 14.62 1.12
N VAL A 191 9.42 13.47 0.70
CA VAL A 191 10.23 12.32 0.27
C VAL A 191 11.23 12.72 -0.82
N LYS A 192 10.81 13.51 -1.82
CA LYS A 192 11.71 14.01 -2.88
C LYS A 192 12.86 14.90 -2.39
N LYS A 193 12.78 15.46 -1.18
CA LYS A 193 13.85 16.28 -0.60
C LYS A 193 14.86 15.45 0.21
N ILE A 194 14.48 14.24 0.61
CA ILE A 194 15.33 13.34 1.38
C ILE A 194 16.39 12.77 0.45
N ASN A 195 17.64 12.88 0.87
CA ASN A 195 18.83 12.39 0.20
C ASN A 195 19.88 11.98 1.25
N ALA A 196 21.03 11.46 0.82
CA ALA A 196 22.06 10.94 1.74
C ALA A 196 22.62 12.00 2.72
N SER A 197 22.50 13.31 2.43
CA SER A 197 23.00 14.37 3.31
C SER A 197 22.01 14.85 4.37
N ASN A 198 20.73 14.45 4.28
CA ASN A 198 19.65 14.90 5.19
C ASN A 198 18.68 13.75 5.53
N LEU A 199 19.25 12.59 5.83
CA LEU A 199 18.53 11.39 6.27
C LEU A 199 17.80 11.58 7.60
N ASP A 200 18.07 12.65 8.35
CA ASP A 200 17.41 13.05 9.59
C ASP A 200 15.98 13.59 9.38
N LEU A 201 15.64 13.98 8.15
CA LEU A 201 14.29 14.44 7.83
C LEU A 201 13.26 13.32 8.01
N ARG A 202 12.13 13.65 8.62
CA ARG A 202 11.00 12.73 8.81
C ARG A 202 9.72 13.23 8.16
N LEU A 203 8.88 12.28 7.77
CA LEU A 203 7.53 12.58 7.31
C LEU A 203 6.67 12.97 8.52
N SER A 204 5.93 14.07 8.39
CA SER A 204 4.99 14.50 9.42
C SER A 204 3.74 13.63 9.37
N SER A 205 3.45 12.95 10.48
CA SER A 205 2.18 12.28 10.74
C SER A 205 1.33 13.20 11.62
N THR A 206 0.16 13.63 11.14
CA THR A 206 -0.77 14.46 11.95
C THR A 206 -2.14 13.79 12.11
N GLY A 207 -2.20 12.46 12.05
CA GLY A 207 -3.44 11.68 12.12
C GLY A 207 -3.22 10.26 12.65
N LYS A 208 -4.28 9.46 12.61
CA LYS A 208 -4.28 8.01 12.90
C LYS A 208 -4.88 7.23 11.72
N ASP A 209 -4.79 7.78 10.52
CA ASP A 209 -5.27 7.17 9.28
C ASP A 209 -4.17 6.36 8.60
N GLU A 210 -4.50 5.71 7.49
CA GLU A 210 -3.59 4.88 6.69
C GLU A 210 -2.41 5.69 6.14
N LEU A 211 -2.57 7.01 5.97
CA LEU A 211 -1.48 7.89 5.55
C LEU A 211 -0.48 8.12 6.68
N SER A 212 -0.96 8.23 7.91
CA SER A 212 -0.11 8.29 9.11
C SER A 212 0.63 6.98 9.35
N GLU A 213 -0.01 5.84 9.16
CA GLU A 213 0.65 4.53 9.21
C GLU A 213 1.76 4.43 8.15
N LEU A 214 1.45 4.77 6.90
CA LEU A 214 2.45 4.79 5.82
C LEU A 214 3.63 5.73 6.12
N ALA A 215 3.35 6.90 6.70
CA ALA A 215 4.40 7.84 7.11
C ALA A 215 5.32 7.23 8.19
N ASN A 216 4.76 6.51 9.16
CA ASN A 216 5.51 5.84 10.21
C ASN A 216 6.38 4.70 9.66
N THR A 217 5.83 3.81 8.83
CA THR A 217 6.60 2.73 8.20
C THR A 217 7.76 3.26 7.34
N PHE A 218 7.52 4.38 6.64
CA PHE A 218 8.59 5.04 5.89
C PHE A 218 9.65 5.64 6.82
N ASN A 219 9.24 6.27 7.93
CA ASN A 219 10.16 6.78 8.93
C ASN A 219 11.02 5.66 9.56
N GLU A 220 10.46 4.50 9.88
CA GLU A 220 11.24 3.34 10.37
C GLU A 220 12.27 2.86 9.35
N THR A 221 11.93 2.93 8.06
CA THR A 221 12.87 2.62 6.98
C THR A 221 14.00 3.66 6.91
N LEU A 222 13.67 4.94 7.09
CA LEU A 222 14.67 6.01 7.18
C LEU A 222 15.57 5.85 8.41
N ASP A 223 15.03 5.43 9.56
CA ASP A 223 15.81 5.17 10.77
C ASP A 223 16.84 4.06 10.51
N ARG A 224 16.42 2.94 9.92
CA ARG A 224 17.33 1.83 9.54
C ARG A 224 18.40 2.30 8.56
N LEU A 225 18.04 3.10 7.56
CA LEU A 225 19.00 3.65 6.59
C LEU A 225 19.99 4.61 7.25
N GLN A 226 19.51 5.50 8.12
CA GLN A 226 20.34 6.45 8.85
C GLN A 226 21.34 5.71 9.73
N SER A 227 20.88 4.75 10.55
CA SER A 227 21.78 3.95 11.39
C SER A 227 22.82 3.19 10.57
N SER A 228 22.44 2.63 9.41
CA SER A 228 23.40 1.95 8.53
C SER A 228 24.44 2.92 7.97
N PHE A 229 24.05 4.13 7.61
CA PHE A 229 24.97 5.14 7.07
C PHE A 229 25.91 5.70 8.15
N GLU A 230 25.38 5.94 9.36
CA GLU A 230 26.18 6.33 10.52
C GLU A 230 27.21 5.25 10.88
N ASN A 231 26.80 3.98 10.94
CA ASN A 231 27.70 2.86 11.17
C ASN A 231 28.80 2.77 10.09
N GLN A 232 28.46 2.98 8.82
CA GLN A 232 29.44 3.03 7.74
C GLN A 232 30.42 4.20 7.90
N LYS A 233 29.93 5.39 8.29
CA LYS A 233 30.77 6.56 8.54
C LYS A 233 31.73 6.34 9.70
N HIS A 234 31.24 5.80 10.81
CA HIS A 234 32.06 5.42 11.96
C HIS A 234 33.12 4.38 11.58
N PHE A 235 32.72 3.36 10.81
CA PHE A 235 33.64 2.34 10.31
C PHE A 235 34.79 2.95 9.48
N VAL A 236 34.50 3.81 8.49
CA VAL A 236 35.53 4.46 7.66
C VAL A 236 36.44 5.38 8.49
N SER A 237 35.87 6.14 9.43
CA SER A 237 36.62 7.02 10.32
C SER A 237 37.60 6.22 11.19
N ASN A 238 37.12 5.12 11.79
CA ASN A 238 37.93 4.28 12.67
C ASN A 238 39.03 3.55 11.88
N ILE A 239 38.75 3.04 10.68
CA ILE A 239 39.78 2.46 9.80
C ILE A 239 40.91 3.47 9.57
N SER A 240 40.55 4.71 9.23
CA SER A 240 41.53 5.75 8.91
C SER A 240 42.44 6.01 10.11
N HIS A 241 41.87 6.08 11.32
CA HIS A 241 42.63 6.29 12.54
C HIS A 241 43.57 5.10 12.89
N GLU A 242 43.04 3.88 12.83
CA GLU A 242 43.78 2.65 13.14
C GLU A 242 44.90 2.35 12.14
N LEU A 243 44.79 2.82 10.89
CA LEU A 243 45.87 2.75 9.90
C LEU A 243 46.92 3.86 10.10
N ASN A 244 46.48 5.10 10.35
CA ASN A 244 47.38 6.25 10.45
C ASN A 244 48.33 6.16 11.65
N THR A 245 47.89 5.59 12.78
CA THR A 245 48.70 5.50 14.01
C THR A 245 50.00 4.70 13.81
N PRO A 246 49.96 3.41 13.42
CA PRO A 246 51.19 2.64 13.18
C PRO A 246 51.99 3.15 11.99
N LEU A 247 51.33 3.71 10.96
CA LEU A 247 52.04 4.30 9.83
C LEU A 247 52.86 5.54 10.24
N ALA A 248 52.29 6.41 11.08
CA ALA A 248 52.99 7.56 11.60
C ALA A 248 54.15 7.16 12.51
N ALA A 249 53.99 6.13 13.34
CA ALA A 249 55.07 5.58 14.16
C ALA A 249 56.25 5.11 13.30
N VAL A 250 55.98 4.30 12.27
CA VAL A 250 57.00 3.85 11.31
C VAL A 250 57.72 5.03 10.65
N ILE A 251 56.99 6.05 10.19
CA ILE A 251 57.58 7.24 9.56
C ILE A 251 58.50 7.99 10.54
N ILE A 252 58.02 8.25 11.76
CA ILE A 252 58.77 8.98 12.78
C ILE A 252 60.02 8.22 13.20
N GLU A 253 59.93 6.90 13.42
CA GLU A 253 61.08 6.06 13.79
C GLU A 253 62.16 6.09 12.72
N LEU A 254 61.78 6.04 11.45
CA LEU A 254 62.71 6.13 10.32
C LEU A 254 63.33 7.54 10.22
N GLU A 255 62.54 8.62 10.36
CA GLU A 255 63.04 10.01 10.33
C GLU A 255 64.00 10.30 11.50
N LEU A 256 63.68 9.85 12.71
CA LEU A 256 64.54 9.99 13.89
C LEU A 256 65.83 9.19 13.74
N THR A 257 65.79 8.07 13.02
CA THR A 257 66.97 7.25 12.75
C THR A 257 67.85 7.90 11.68
N LEU A 258 67.26 8.48 10.64
CA LEU A 258 67.99 9.22 9.60
C LEU A 258 68.65 10.51 10.12
N SER A 259 68.09 11.13 11.16
CA SER A 259 68.64 12.37 11.74
C SER A 259 69.78 12.15 12.74
N LYS A 260 70.07 10.90 13.13
CA LYS A 260 71.15 10.55 14.06
C LYS A 260 72.39 10.09 13.30
N ASN A 261 73.52 10.77 13.51
CA ASN A 261 74.78 10.45 12.82
C ASN A 261 75.59 9.31 13.48
N ASP A 262 75.38 9.01 14.77
CA ASP A 262 76.21 8.08 15.56
C ASP A 262 75.39 7.03 16.34
N LEU A 263 74.49 6.31 15.66
CA LEU A 263 73.82 5.15 16.28
C LEU A 263 74.74 3.92 16.26
N GLU A 264 74.91 3.27 17.41
CA GLU A 264 75.54 1.94 17.45
C GLU A 264 74.70 0.91 16.68
N ILE A 265 75.33 -0.16 16.19
CA ILE A 265 74.67 -1.26 15.46
C ILE A 265 73.45 -1.80 16.22
N LYS A 266 73.53 -1.90 17.55
CA LYS A 266 72.41 -2.33 18.41
C LYS A 266 71.21 -1.37 18.34
N GLY A 267 71.46 -0.07 18.22
CA GLY A 267 70.42 0.94 18.07
C GLY A 267 69.66 0.80 16.76
N TYR A 268 70.37 0.59 15.64
CA TYR A 268 69.76 0.30 14.35
C TYR A 268 68.92 -1.00 14.38
N GLN A 269 69.42 -2.05 15.02
CA GLN A 269 68.68 -3.30 15.17
C GLN A 269 67.38 -3.12 15.97
N SER A 270 67.39 -2.27 17.01
CA SER A 270 66.16 -1.96 17.76
C SER A 270 65.13 -1.30 16.85
N VAL A 271 65.51 -0.20 16.17
CA VAL A 271 64.60 0.53 15.27
C VAL A 271 64.05 -0.38 14.17
N ILE A 272 64.90 -1.21 13.55
CA ILE A 272 64.45 -2.13 12.50
C ILE A 272 63.43 -3.13 13.06
N ASN A 273 63.62 -3.62 14.28
CA ASN A 273 62.66 -4.51 14.92
C ASN A 273 61.33 -3.79 15.24
N ASP A 274 61.39 -2.54 15.71
CA ASP A 274 60.22 -1.71 16.02
C ASP A 274 59.41 -1.40 14.74
N VAL A 275 60.08 -0.92 13.68
CA VAL A 275 59.48 -0.70 12.36
C VAL A 275 58.89 -1.98 11.77
N LEU A 276 59.60 -3.12 11.89
CA LEU A 276 59.10 -4.40 11.39
C LEU A 276 57.87 -4.89 12.18
N HIS A 277 57.83 -4.64 13.49
CA HIS A 277 56.69 -4.94 14.35
C HIS A 277 55.46 -4.13 13.93
N ASP A 278 55.61 -2.82 13.74
CA ASP A 278 54.51 -1.95 13.32
C ASP A 278 54.05 -2.21 11.89
N ALA A 279 54.97 -2.53 10.97
CA ALA A 279 54.62 -2.96 9.62
C ALA A 279 53.82 -4.28 9.61
N ARG A 280 54.17 -5.24 10.48
CA ARG A 280 53.41 -6.49 10.66
C ARG A 280 52.02 -6.23 11.24
N LYS A 281 51.89 -5.31 12.21
CA LYS A 281 50.59 -4.87 12.74
C LYS A 281 49.70 -4.29 11.65
N LEU A 282 50.24 -3.39 10.83
CA LEU A 282 49.52 -2.76 9.71
C LEU A 282 49.08 -3.82 8.68
N SER A 283 49.96 -4.76 8.33
CA SER A 283 49.61 -5.87 7.45
C SER A 283 48.48 -6.75 8.00
N LYS A 284 48.47 -7.03 9.31
CA LYS A 284 47.41 -7.79 9.98
C LYS A 284 46.07 -7.03 9.94
N LEU A 285 46.09 -5.73 10.18
CA LEU A 285 44.90 -4.87 10.10
C LEU A 285 44.30 -4.87 8.69
N VAL A 286 45.12 -4.66 7.66
CA VAL A 286 44.66 -4.68 6.26
C VAL A 286 44.06 -6.03 5.89
N LYS A 287 44.69 -7.15 6.33
CA LYS A 287 44.16 -8.49 6.11
C LYS A 287 42.79 -8.69 6.78
N ASN A 288 42.66 -8.29 8.05
CA ASN A 288 41.39 -8.36 8.78
C ASN A 288 40.28 -7.54 8.10
N LEU A 289 40.60 -6.37 7.55
CA LEU A 289 39.65 -5.55 6.78
C LEU A 289 39.22 -6.22 5.47
N PHE A 290 40.15 -6.87 4.77
CA PHE A 290 39.85 -7.61 3.55
C PHE A 290 38.95 -8.82 3.84
N ASP A 291 39.23 -9.56 4.92
CA ASP A 291 38.40 -10.68 5.35
C ASP A 291 37.01 -10.21 5.79
N PHE A 292 36.92 -9.06 6.45
CA PHE A 292 35.66 -8.41 6.80
C PHE A 292 34.84 -8.00 5.58
N SER A 293 35.49 -7.42 4.57
CA SER A 293 34.83 -7.11 3.29
C SER A 293 34.33 -8.38 2.60
N LYS A 294 35.11 -9.46 2.63
CA LYS A 294 34.70 -10.76 2.04
C LYS A 294 33.49 -11.36 2.74
N ALA A 295 33.48 -11.34 4.07
CA ALA A 295 32.35 -11.81 4.88
C ALA A 295 31.09 -10.92 4.73
N SER A 296 31.25 -9.72 4.16
CA SER A 296 30.17 -8.77 3.90
C SER A 296 29.63 -8.81 2.46
N TYR A 297 30.17 -9.65 1.58
CA TYR A 297 29.61 -9.86 0.24
C TYR A 297 28.25 -10.57 0.29
N ASP A 298 27.49 -10.42 -0.79
CA ASP A 298 26.29 -11.22 -1.05
C ASP A 298 26.64 -12.72 -0.92
N PRO A 299 25.95 -13.49 -0.06
CA PRO A 299 26.19 -14.92 0.13
C PRO A 299 26.22 -15.70 -1.20
N GLY A 300 25.47 -15.27 -2.22
CA GLY A 300 25.47 -15.89 -3.55
C GLY A 300 26.79 -15.80 -4.33
N ARG A 301 27.74 -14.95 -3.90
CA ARG A 301 29.07 -14.81 -4.50
C ARG A 301 30.16 -15.59 -3.77
N ILE A 302 29.82 -16.22 -2.65
CA ILE A 302 30.79 -16.96 -1.83
C ILE A 302 30.59 -18.45 -2.11
N SER A 303 31.65 -19.14 -2.51
CA SER A 303 31.61 -20.59 -2.71
C SER A 303 31.53 -21.30 -1.36
N PHE A 304 30.44 -22.02 -1.16
CA PHE A 304 30.22 -22.89 0.00
C PHE A 304 30.37 -24.34 -0.44
N ARG A 305 30.93 -25.17 0.42
CA ARG A 305 31.05 -26.62 0.23
C ARG A 305 30.84 -27.34 1.56
N GLU A 306 30.52 -28.63 1.50
CA GLU A 306 30.52 -29.46 2.71
C GLU A 306 31.93 -29.52 3.29
N ILE A 307 32.05 -29.11 4.54
CA ILE A 307 33.31 -29.06 5.29
C ILE A 307 33.10 -29.64 6.68
N ARG A 308 34.17 -30.22 7.22
CA ARG A 308 34.21 -30.76 8.57
C ARG A 308 34.79 -29.73 9.54
N LEU A 309 34.02 -29.35 10.55
CA LEU A 309 34.42 -28.31 11.50
C LEU A 309 35.67 -28.68 12.33
N ASP A 310 35.86 -29.95 12.66
CA ASP A 310 37.03 -30.44 13.39
C ASP A 310 38.33 -30.28 12.59
N GLU A 311 38.31 -30.55 11.28
CA GLU A 311 39.44 -30.29 10.38
C GLU A 311 39.80 -28.79 10.37
N ILE A 312 38.79 -27.92 10.28
CA ILE A 312 39.03 -26.46 10.28
C ILE A 312 39.56 -25.97 11.62
N LEU A 313 39.12 -26.56 12.75
CA LEU A 313 39.63 -26.24 14.08
C LEU A 313 41.08 -26.68 14.25
N LEU A 314 41.44 -27.87 13.76
CA LEU A 314 42.83 -28.37 13.78
C LEU A 314 43.75 -27.48 12.93
N ASP A 315 43.30 -27.11 11.73
CA ASP A 315 44.02 -26.16 10.87
C ASP A 315 44.21 -24.82 11.57
N ALA A 316 43.14 -24.25 12.14
CA ALA A 316 43.20 -22.98 12.86
C ALA A 316 44.17 -23.04 14.05
N GLN A 317 44.15 -24.13 14.82
CA GLN A 317 45.08 -24.38 15.91
C GLN A 317 46.53 -24.40 15.42
N GLU A 318 46.83 -25.17 14.36
CA GLU A 318 48.19 -25.30 13.83
C GLU A 318 48.73 -23.95 13.34
N HIS A 319 47.87 -23.14 12.71
CA HIS A 319 48.21 -21.79 12.29
C HIS A 319 48.52 -20.86 13.47
N VAL A 320 47.69 -20.86 14.53
CA VAL A 320 47.90 -19.98 15.69
C VAL A 320 49.16 -20.38 16.45
N VAL A 321 49.39 -21.67 16.70
CA VAL A 321 50.59 -22.16 17.41
C VAL A 321 51.87 -21.88 16.62
N ARG A 322 51.84 -21.94 15.28
CA ARG A 322 52.99 -21.55 14.44
C ARG A 322 53.32 -20.05 14.53
N LEU A 323 52.30 -19.20 14.64
CA LEU A 323 52.48 -17.75 14.74
C LEU A 323 52.92 -17.33 16.14
N TYR A 324 52.45 -18.04 17.18
CA TYR A 324 52.67 -17.72 18.59
C TYR A 324 53.12 -18.98 19.33
N SER A 325 54.43 -19.19 19.39
CA SER A 325 55.03 -20.41 19.96
C SER A 325 54.74 -20.64 21.45
N ASN A 326 54.33 -19.59 22.17
CA ASN A 326 53.94 -19.65 23.58
C ASN A 326 52.47 -20.02 23.80
N TYR A 327 51.64 -20.04 22.75
CA TYR A 327 50.20 -20.32 22.89
C TYR A 327 49.94 -21.81 22.99
N LYS A 328 49.02 -22.18 23.89
CA LYS A 328 48.62 -23.56 24.13
C LYS A 328 47.13 -23.71 23.83
N ILE A 329 46.81 -24.39 22.73
CA ILE A 329 45.42 -24.64 22.35
C ILE A 329 45.15 -26.13 22.53
N ARG A 330 44.09 -26.48 23.27
CA ARG A 330 43.65 -27.86 23.49
C ARG A 330 42.27 -28.02 22.87
N ILE A 331 42.11 -29.02 22.00
CA ILE A 331 40.81 -29.36 21.41
C ILE A 331 40.34 -30.67 22.03
N GLY A 332 39.12 -30.66 22.57
CA GLY A 332 38.47 -31.81 23.19
C GLY A 332 37.08 -32.05 22.62
N TYR A 333 36.65 -33.31 22.67
CA TYR A 333 35.29 -33.72 22.35
C TYR A 333 34.50 -33.94 23.63
N GLY A 334 33.25 -33.48 23.67
CA GLY A 334 32.30 -33.80 24.74
C GLY A 334 31.93 -35.28 24.77
N GLU A 335 31.25 -35.71 25.83
CA GLU A 335 31.00 -37.12 26.16
C GLU A 335 30.04 -37.87 25.20
N GLU A 336 29.37 -37.18 24.28
CA GLU A 336 28.43 -37.81 23.34
C GLU A 336 29.08 -38.19 22.00
N LYS A 337 28.83 -39.43 21.56
CA LYS A 337 29.41 -40.05 20.36
C LYS A 337 29.21 -39.21 19.11
N ILE A 338 30.32 -38.98 18.42
CA ILE A 338 30.47 -38.41 17.07
C ILE A 338 29.34 -38.92 16.16
N ARG A 339 28.42 -38.03 15.82
CA ARG A 339 27.43 -38.21 14.75
C ARG A 339 27.63 -37.10 13.72
N GLU A 340 27.06 -37.30 12.55
CA GLU A 340 27.14 -36.53 11.29
C GLU A 340 27.00 -34.99 11.37
N GLY A 341 26.80 -34.40 12.55
CA GLY A 341 26.65 -32.95 12.79
C GLY A 341 27.93 -32.11 12.73
N ILE A 342 29.12 -32.69 12.55
CA ILE A 342 30.39 -31.93 12.36
C ILE A 342 30.46 -31.30 10.95
N ILE A 343 29.68 -31.81 10.00
CA ILE A 343 29.68 -31.35 8.62
C ILE A 343 28.70 -30.19 8.47
N ILE A 344 29.20 -29.07 7.96
CA ILE A 344 28.36 -27.92 7.58
C ILE A 344 28.66 -27.50 6.16
N ASN A 345 27.70 -26.86 5.49
CA ASN A 345 27.95 -26.20 4.22
C ASN A 345 28.54 -24.81 4.49
N GLY A 346 29.81 -24.60 4.14
CA GLY A 346 30.51 -23.38 4.49
C GLY A 346 31.73 -23.07 3.65
N ASN A 347 32.32 -21.91 3.93
CA ASN A 347 33.57 -21.46 3.36
C ASN A 347 34.71 -21.71 4.36
N GLU A 348 35.56 -22.68 4.03
CA GLU A 348 36.71 -23.07 4.85
C GLU A 348 37.57 -21.89 5.28
N TYR A 349 37.95 -21.02 4.34
CA TYR A 349 38.85 -19.90 4.62
C TYR A 349 38.28 -18.94 5.66
N LEU A 350 36.99 -18.60 5.53
CA LEU A 350 36.32 -17.70 6.47
C LEU A 350 36.18 -18.35 7.84
N LEU A 351 35.73 -19.60 7.92
CA LEU A 351 35.58 -20.29 9.22
C LEU A 351 36.93 -20.48 9.93
N ARG A 352 37.99 -20.84 9.19
CA ARG A 352 39.35 -20.87 9.74
C ARG A 352 39.74 -19.51 10.33
N THR A 353 39.45 -18.43 9.60
CA THR A 353 39.72 -17.06 10.07
C THR A 353 38.94 -16.74 11.35
N ALA A 354 37.67 -17.14 11.45
CA ALA A 354 36.88 -16.93 12.66
C ALA A 354 37.42 -17.72 13.85
N PHE A 355 37.74 -19.00 13.67
CA PHE A 355 38.26 -19.85 14.76
C PHE A 355 39.65 -19.41 15.21
N MET A 356 40.53 -18.99 14.28
CA MET A 356 41.81 -18.40 14.63
C MET A 356 41.65 -17.15 15.49
N ASN A 357 40.71 -16.26 15.16
CA ASN A 357 40.45 -15.05 15.96
C ASN A 357 39.93 -15.38 17.36
N LEU A 358 39.06 -16.40 17.50
CA LEU A 358 38.56 -16.83 18.82
C LEU A 358 39.66 -17.48 19.67
N MET A 359 40.46 -18.37 19.09
CA MET A 359 41.60 -18.99 19.77
C MET A 359 42.67 -17.98 20.16
N GLU A 360 43.00 -17.04 19.27
CA GLU A 360 43.95 -15.97 19.54
C GLU A 360 43.45 -15.10 20.70
N ASN A 361 42.17 -14.69 20.68
CA ASN A 361 41.60 -13.91 21.79
C ASN A 361 41.65 -14.67 23.12
N ALA A 362 41.28 -15.95 23.14
CA ALA A 362 41.33 -16.76 24.35
C ALA A 362 42.76 -16.83 24.94
N CYS A 363 43.77 -17.11 24.11
CA CYS A 363 45.17 -17.14 24.55
C CYS A 363 45.67 -15.75 24.97
N LYS A 364 45.29 -14.70 24.25
CA LYS A 364 45.75 -13.32 24.45
C LYS A 364 45.26 -12.70 25.76
N PHE A 365 44.07 -13.07 26.21
CA PHE A 365 43.48 -12.56 27.45
C PHE A 365 43.64 -13.51 28.65
N SER A 366 44.22 -14.71 28.45
CA SER A 366 44.57 -15.64 29.52
C SER A 366 46.01 -15.46 30.00
N GLY A 367 46.22 -15.42 31.32
CA GLY A 367 47.55 -15.27 31.91
C GLY A 367 48.51 -16.44 31.63
N ASP A 368 47.97 -17.62 31.30
CA ASP A 368 48.73 -18.83 30.95
C ASP A 368 48.83 -19.08 29.43
N ALA A 369 48.32 -18.15 28.61
CA ALA A 369 48.23 -18.24 27.15
C ALA A 369 47.53 -19.52 26.64
N CYS A 370 46.58 -20.05 27.41
CA CYS A 370 45.85 -21.28 27.10
C CYS A 370 44.44 -21.01 26.55
N CYS A 371 44.03 -21.80 25.56
CA CYS A 371 42.65 -21.86 25.07
C CYS A 371 42.19 -23.33 25.07
N THR A 372 41.02 -23.59 25.63
CA THR A 372 40.36 -24.89 25.55
C THR A 372 39.16 -24.80 24.61
N VAL A 373 39.19 -25.58 23.53
CA VAL A 373 38.09 -25.71 22.59
C VAL A 373 37.35 -27.01 22.87
N LEU A 374 36.07 -26.92 23.23
CA LEU A 374 35.21 -28.08 23.45
C LEU A 374 34.17 -28.18 22.33
N ILE A 375 34.16 -29.33 21.66
CA ILE A 375 33.19 -29.67 20.62
C ILE A 375 32.08 -30.48 21.27
N SER A 376 30.85 -29.98 21.23
CA SER A 376 29.66 -30.62 21.80
C SER A 376 28.57 -30.77 20.74
N PHE A 377 27.73 -31.80 20.90
CA PHE A 377 26.63 -32.09 19.99
C PHE A 377 25.31 -31.88 20.73
N ARG A 378 24.31 -31.28 20.06
CA ARG A 378 22.97 -31.14 20.65
C ARG A 378 21.91 -31.39 19.59
N ASN A 379 21.13 -32.46 19.78
CA ASN A 379 19.97 -32.93 19.00
C ASN A 379 20.12 -32.99 17.46
N GLU A 380 20.55 -31.91 16.78
CA GLU A 380 20.81 -31.81 15.33
C GLU A 380 21.85 -30.70 14.99
N GLY A 381 22.78 -30.34 15.88
CA GLY A 381 23.76 -29.28 15.64
C GLY A 381 25.07 -29.45 16.38
N THR A 382 26.08 -28.67 15.97
CA THR A 382 27.40 -28.62 16.62
C THR A 382 27.58 -27.32 17.38
N ILE A 383 28.01 -27.42 18.63
CA ILE A 383 28.36 -26.30 19.50
C ILE A 383 29.87 -26.35 19.75
N LEU A 384 30.54 -25.24 19.46
CA LEU A 384 31.96 -25.05 19.70
C LEU A 384 32.14 -24.02 20.83
N ASN A 385 32.73 -24.43 21.94
CA ASN A 385 33.03 -23.55 23.06
C ASN A 385 34.52 -23.22 23.09
N PHE A 386 34.88 -21.95 23.02
CA PHE A 386 36.25 -21.45 23.12
C PHE A 386 36.41 -20.80 24.50
N ILE A 387 37.12 -21.48 25.38
CA ILE A 387 37.21 -21.17 26.81
C ILE A 387 38.61 -20.68 27.15
N ASP A 388 38.68 -19.56 27.85
CA ASP A 388 39.89 -19.01 28.48
C ASP A 388 39.73 -18.91 30.00
N THR A 389 40.84 -18.82 30.72
CA THR A 389 40.89 -18.59 32.18
C THR A 389 41.46 -17.20 32.49
N GLY A 390 41.11 -16.22 31.65
CA GLY A 390 41.68 -14.88 31.66
C GLY A 390 40.98 -13.89 32.57
N ILE A 391 41.19 -12.61 32.26
CA ILE A 391 40.65 -11.47 33.02
C ILE A 391 39.12 -11.34 32.96
N GLY A 392 38.47 -12.05 32.03
CA GLY A 392 37.04 -11.92 31.77
C GLY A 392 36.63 -10.56 31.17
N ILE A 393 35.32 -10.36 30.99
CA ILE A 393 34.71 -9.19 30.35
C ILE A 393 33.65 -8.62 31.30
N ASN A 394 33.62 -7.30 31.48
CA ASN A 394 32.59 -6.63 32.28
C ASN A 394 31.21 -6.77 31.63
N GLU A 395 30.15 -6.87 32.43
CA GLU A 395 28.78 -7.03 31.92
C GLU A 395 28.36 -5.90 30.98
N GLU A 396 28.80 -4.67 31.24
CA GLU A 396 28.53 -3.49 30.40
C GLU A 396 29.15 -3.60 28.99
N ASP A 397 30.26 -4.34 28.87
CA ASP A 397 30.99 -4.50 27.61
C ASP A 397 30.43 -5.65 26.77
N LEU A 398 29.81 -6.67 27.38
CA LEU A 398 29.32 -7.89 26.71
C LEU A 398 28.38 -7.60 25.53
N GLY A 399 27.54 -6.57 25.63
CA GLY A 399 26.63 -6.16 24.56
C GLY A 399 27.34 -5.51 23.36
N ASN A 400 28.55 -5.01 23.56
CA ASN A 400 29.25 -4.15 22.61
C ASN A 400 30.51 -4.80 22.00
N ILE A 401 31.03 -5.89 22.55
CA ILE A 401 32.28 -6.53 22.07
C ILE A 401 32.26 -6.97 20.61
N PHE A 402 31.08 -7.15 20.02
CA PHE A 402 30.93 -7.51 18.61
C PHE A 402 30.80 -6.28 17.69
N ASN A 403 30.73 -5.07 18.23
CA ASN A 403 30.67 -3.85 17.43
C ASN A 403 32.06 -3.53 16.84
N PRO A 404 32.13 -3.12 15.56
CA PRO A 404 33.41 -2.82 14.91
C PRO A 404 34.20 -1.79 15.68
N PHE A 405 35.51 -2.02 15.87
CA PHE A 405 36.45 -1.13 16.56
C PHE A 405 36.16 -0.90 18.04
N TYR A 406 35.21 -1.62 18.63
CA TYR A 406 34.95 -1.52 20.05
C TYR A 406 36.08 -2.19 20.84
N ARG A 407 36.58 -1.48 21.85
CA ARG A 407 37.52 -2.01 22.84
C ARG A 407 36.91 -1.75 24.21
N GLY A 408 36.67 -2.80 24.97
CA GLY A 408 36.16 -2.70 26.34
C GLY A 408 37.18 -2.07 27.29
N THR A 409 36.84 -2.02 28.58
CA THR A 409 37.70 -1.43 29.63
C THR A 409 39.07 -2.11 29.75
N ASN A 410 39.20 -3.31 29.21
CA ASN A 410 40.41 -4.12 29.20
C ASN A 410 41.39 -3.78 28.06
N TYR A 411 41.21 -2.65 27.38
CA TYR A 411 42.07 -2.21 26.26
C TYR A 411 43.56 -2.16 26.61
N ALA A 412 43.90 -1.90 27.87
CA ALA A 412 45.26 -1.84 28.38
C ALA A 412 45.94 -3.21 28.53
N PHE A 413 45.17 -4.30 28.60
CA PHE A 413 45.71 -5.64 28.88
C PHE A 413 46.36 -6.29 27.65
N ALA A 414 45.83 -6.02 26.45
CA ALA A 414 46.37 -6.60 25.23
C ALA A 414 46.06 -5.77 23.97
N GLU A 415 47.06 -5.61 23.09
CA GLU A 415 46.95 -4.82 21.85
C GLU A 415 45.94 -5.40 20.85
N GLY A 416 45.07 -4.58 20.24
CA GLY A 416 44.19 -5.05 19.17
C GLY A 416 43.21 -3.98 18.69
N ASN A 417 42.70 -4.15 17.47
CA ASN A 417 42.03 -3.06 16.74
C ASN A 417 40.49 -3.18 16.80
N GLY A 418 39.95 -4.08 17.63
CA GLY A 418 38.50 -4.25 17.81
C GLY A 418 37.72 -4.83 16.61
N ILE A 419 38.40 -5.29 15.56
CA ILE A 419 37.74 -5.87 14.36
C ILE A 419 37.53 -7.39 14.49
N GLY A 420 38.39 -8.08 15.24
CA GLY A 420 38.44 -9.55 15.25
C GLY A 420 37.11 -10.21 15.62
N LEU A 421 36.50 -9.80 16.74
CA LEU A 421 35.21 -10.37 17.18
C LEU A 421 34.04 -9.98 16.28
N THR A 422 34.04 -8.77 15.72
CA THR A 422 33.06 -8.35 14.72
C THR A 422 33.13 -9.22 13.47
N LEU A 423 34.35 -9.51 13.00
CA LEU A 423 34.60 -10.40 11.86
C LEU A 423 34.10 -11.81 12.17
N VAL A 424 34.41 -12.34 13.37
CA VAL A 424 33.90 -13.64 13.82
C VAL A 424 32.37 -13.66 13.74
N LYS A 425 31.69 -12.71 14.38
CA LYS A 425 30.21 -12.65 14.36
C LYS A 425 29.68 -12.64 12.92
N LYS A 426 30.25 -11.82 12.05
CA LYS A 426 29.83 -11.72 10.65
C LYS A 426 30.02 -13.04 9.89
N ILE A 427 31.14 -13.72 10.10
CA ILE A 427 31.42 -15.02 9.49
C ILE A 427 30.44 -16.08 10.02
N ILE A 428 30.22 -16.15 11.32
CA ILE A 428 29.30 -17.12 11.92
C ILE A 428 27.86 -16.90 11.41
N GLU A 429 27.38 -15.65 11.38
CA GLU A 429 26.05 -15.30 10.84
C GLU A 429 25.93 -15.62 9.34
N LEU A 430 27.00 -15.39 8.55
CA LEU A 430 27.06 -15.76 7.13
C LEU A 430 26.89 -17.27 6.93
N HIS A 431 27.34 -18.08 7.88
CA HIS A 431 27.18 -19.54 7.91
C HIS A 431 25.91 -19.99 8.64
N LYS A 432 24.96 -19.07 8.88
CA LYS A 432 23.71 -19.31 9.62
C LYS A 432 23.90 -19.82 11.05
N GLY A 433 25.10 -19.66 11.62
CA GLY A 433 25.36 -19.98 13.01
C GLY A 433 25.01 -18.82 13.95
N ARG A 434 25.08 -19.09 15.25
CA ARG A 434 24.94 -18.10 16.32
C ARG A 434 26.18 -18.08 17.19
N ILE A 435 26.67 -16.91 17.54
CA ILE A 435 27.72 -16.74 18.55
C ILE A 435 27.15 -16.09 19.81
N SER A 436 27.51 -16.61 20.98
CA SER A 436 27.22 -16.02 22.29
C SER A 436 28.48 -16.00 23.14
N VAL A 437 28.45 -15.18 24.20
CA VAL A 437 29.56 -15.05 25.15
C VAL A 437 29.00 -15.13 26.56
N SER A 438 29.69 -15.87 27.42
CA SER A 438 29.52 -15.82 28.87
C SER A 438 30.87 -15.57 29.49
N SER A 439 31.01 -14.53 30.29
CA SER A 439 32.27 -14.18 30.93
C SER A 439 32.04 -13.61 32.31
N THR A 440 32.95 -13.92 33.23
CA THR A 440 32.97 -13.38 34.57
C THR A 440 34.35 -12.79 34.82
N VAL A 441 34.40 -11.57 35.35
CA VAL A 441 35.66 -10.87 35.65
C VAL A 441 36.55 -11.74 36.54
N ASN A 442 37.82 -11.88 36.15
CA ASN A 442 38.86 -12.72 36.77
C ASN A 442 38.60 -14.24 36.78
N GLN A 443 37.60 -14.74 36.04
CA GLN A 443 37.37 -16.19 35.88
C GLN A 443 37.52 -16.66 34.42
N GLY A 444 37.58 -15.71 33.48
CA GLY A 444 37.75 -15.97 32.05
C GLY A 444 36.47 -15.79 31.24
N SER A 445 36.53 -16.21 29.97
CA SER A 445 35.43 -16.09 29.02
C SER A 445 35.19 -17.40 28.29
N ASN A 446 33.93 -17.63 27.93
CA ASN A 446 33.52 -18.70 27.04
C ASN A 446 32.75 -18.11 25.86
N PHE A 447 33.32 -18.23 24.67
CA PHE A 447 32.64 -17.92 23.42
C PHE A 447 32.03 -19.20 22.86
N SER A 448 30.71 -19.23 22.75
CA SER A 448 29.97 -20.39 22.24
C SER A 448 29.48 -20.11 20.82
N VAL A 449 29.84 -20.97 19.88
CA VAL A 449 29.42 -20.91 18.47
C VAL A 449 28.52 -22.11 18.19
N ASP A 450 27.28 -21.85 17.82
CA ASP A 450 26.24 -22.83 17.56
C ASP A 450 25.91 -22.88 16.06
N PHE A 451 26.12 -24.05 15.45
CA PHE A 451 25.69 -24.39 14.11
C PHE A 451 24.55 -25.42 14.18
N SER A 452 23.38 -24.98 14.62
CA SER A 452 22.16 -25.78 14.54
C SER A 452 21.72 -25.89 13.07
N ILE A 453 21.46 -27.12 12.60
CA ILE A 453 20.91 -27.36 11.26
C ILE A 453 19.50 -26.72 11.21
N TYR A 454 19.31 -25.78 10.28
CA TYR A 454 17.98 -25.26 9.91
C TYR A 454 17.51 -25.91 8.62
#